data_AF-A0A7C5W3F1-F1
#
_entry.id   AF-A0A7C5W3F1-F1
#
_cell.length_a   1.000
_cell.length_b   1.000
_cell.length_c   1.000
_cell.angle_alpha   90.00
_cell.angle_beta   90.00
_cell.angle_gamma   90.00
#
_symmetry.space_group_name_H-M   'P 1'
#
loop_
_entity.id
_entity.type
_entity.pdbx_description
1 polymer ?
#
loop_
_entity_poly.entity_id
_entity_poly.type
_entity_poly.pdbx_seq_one_letter_code
_entity_poly.pdbx_strand_id
1 'polypeptide(L)'
;MPSGVKKELAAKVGNRIPDVVIRRGELLDGVSLPDVVKDMGRNDVILKGANAINYAERLAALLIGHPTGGTVGAFMGAAISRRIRVITPVGLEKEVPADLLEAASIAADPDEAPKASPGLWVFPTELFTEVEAFALLTDVAAIPVAAGGIAGAEGSVRFLLTGDEEDIEEALALVEEIAGEPPFVS
;
A
#
# COMPACT_ATOMS: atom_id res chain seq x y z
N MET A 1 -23.98 7.94 -14.68
CA MET A 1 -23.48 6.67 -15.26
C MET A 1 -24.02 5.51 -14.43
N PRO A 2 -24.60 4.45 -15.02
CA PRO A 2 -25.15 3.31 -14.27
C PRO A 2 -24.05 2.57 -13.49
N SER A 3 -24.38 2.07 -12.30
CA SER A 3 -23.46 1.42 -11.35
C SER A 3 -22.73 0.19 -11.91
N GLY A 4 -23.34 -0.53 -12.87
CA GLY A 4 -22.74 -1.70 -13.52
C GLY A 4 -21.51 -1.37 -14.38
N VAL A 5 -21.52 -0.22 -15.07
CA VAL A 5 -20.44 0.20 -15.97
C VAL A 5 -19.17 0.57 -15.19
N LYS A 6 -19.31 1.14 -13.99
CA LYS A 6 -18.17 1.45 -13.10
C LYS A 6 -17.49 0.19 -12.57
N LYS A 7 -18.25 -0.87 -12.26
CA LYS A 7 -17.74 -2.12 -11.69
C LYS A 7 -16.95 -2.93 -12.72
N GLU A 8 -17.43 -2.97 -13.96
CA GLU A 8 -16.72 -3.59 -15.09
C GLU A 8 -15.42 -2.85 -15.45
N LEU A 9 -15.43 -1.52 -15.40
CA LEU A 9 -14.24 -0.71 -15.69
C LEU A 9 -13.16 -0.88 -14.61
N ALA A 10 -13.53 -0.85 -13.33
CA ALA A 10 -12.61 -1.09 -12.21
C ALA A 10 -12.02 -2.51 -12.23
N ALA A 11 -12.84 -3.53 -12.54
CA ALA A 11 -12.36 -4.90 -12.70
C ALA A 11 -11.42 -5.06 -13.92
N LYS A 12 -11.70 -4.36 -15.03
CA LYS A 12 -10.82 -4.35 -16.21
C LYS A 12 -9.49 -3.65 -15.98
N VAL A 13 -9.41 -2.62 -15.14
CA VAL A 13 -8.17 -1.92 -14.81
C VAL A 13 -7.33 -2.72 -13.79
N GLY A 14 -7.96 -3.28 -12.75
CA GLY A 14 -7.27 -4.12 -11.77
C GLY A 14 -6.63 -5.39 -12.37
N ASN A 15 -7.24 -5.96 -13.41
CA ASN A 15 -6.71 -7.13 -14.13
C ASN A 15 -5.66 -6.80 -15.21
N ARG A 16 -5.29 -5.52 -15.41
CA ARG A 16 -4.35 -5.11 -16.47
C ARG A 16 -2.90 -4.97 -16.02
N ILE A 17 -2.65 -4.89 -14.71
CA ILE A 17 -1.31 -4.72 -14.17
C ILE A 17 -0.86 -6.07 -13.61
N PRO A 18 0.10 -6.75 -14.25
CA PRO A 18 0.58 -8.03 -13.76
C PRO A 18 1.32 -7.85 -12.43
N ASP A 19 1.36 -8.92 -11.63
CA ASP A 19 2.26 -8.96 -10.48
C ASP A 19 3.72 -8.83 -10.96
N VAL A 20 4.51 -8.07 -10.21
CA VAL A 20 5.95 -7.94 -10.45
C VAL A 20 6.67 -8.96 -9.58
N VAL A 21 7.29 -9.94 -10.22
CA VAL A 21 8.06 -10.99 -9.53
C VAL A 21 9.52 -10.86 -9.91
N ILE A 22 10.38 -10.66 -8.91
CA ILE A 22 11.83 -10.60 -9.08
C ILE A 22 12.46 -11.80 -8.39
N ARG A 23 13.30 -12.55 -9.11
CA ARG A 23 14.05 -13.69 -8.57
C ARG A 23 15.51 -13.55 -8.95
N ARG A 24 16.40 -13.47 -7.96
CA ARG A 24 17.85 -13.33 -8.16
C ARG A 24 18.22 -12.13 -9.07
N GLY A 25 17.49 -11.03 -8.92
CA GLY A 25 17.72 -9.81 -9.71
C GLY A 25 17.07 -9.79 -11.10
N GLU A 26 16.40 -10.87 -11.51
CA GLU A 26 15.72 -10.96 -12.81
C GLU A 26 14.20 -10.82 -12.64
N LEU A 27 13.59 -9.97 -13.48
CA LEU A 27 12.15 -9.87 -13.62
C LEU A 27 11.61 -11.12 -14.31
N LEU A 28 10.61 -11.77 -13.72
CA LEU A 28 9.98 -12.95 -14.29
C LEU A 28 8.65 -12.59 -14.99
N ASP A 29 8.64 -12.66 -16.32
CA ASP A 29 7.47 -12.37 -17.13
C ASP A 29 6.40 -13.47 -17.03
N GLY A 30 5.13 -13.07 -16.97
CA GLY A 30 3.98 -13.99 -17.03
C GLY A 30 3.79 -14.85 -15.78
N VAL A 31 4.46 -14.51 -14.67
CA VAL A 31 4.36 -15.21 -13.40
C VAL A 31 3.52 -14.40 -12.42
N SER A 32 2.53 -15.03 -11.80
CA SER A 32 1.65 -14.36 -10.81
C SER A 32 2.05 -14.69 -9.37
N LEU A 33 1.62 -13.87 -8.42
CA LEU A 33 1.86 -14.08 -7.00
C LEU A 33 1.36 -15.46 -6.50
N PRO A 34 0.14 -15.93 -6.86
CA PRO A 34 -0.29 -17.29 -6.53
C PRO A 34 0.65 -18.40 -7.03
N ASP A 35 1.32 -18.19 -8.17
CA ASP A 35 2.23 -19.19 -8.73
C ASP A 35 3.52 -19.30 -7.92
N VAL A 36 4.01 -18.19 -7.36
CA VAL A 36 5.32 -18.12 -6.69
C VAL A 36 5.24 -18.23 -5.18
N VAL A 37 4.11 -17.85 -4.57
CA VAL A 37 3.99 -17.83 -3.10
C VAL A 37 4.21 -19.22 -2.48
N LYS A 38 3.93 -20.29 -3.24
CA LYS A 38 4.18 -21.69 -2.83
C LYS A 38 5.67 -22.03 -2.71
N ASP A 39 6.53 -21.30 -3.40
CA ASP A 39 7.98 -21.50 -3.45
C ASP A 39 8.73 -20.48 -2.58
N MET A 40 8.05 -19.42 -2.14
CA MET A 40 8.61 -18.41 -1.23
C MET A 40 8.82 -18.97 0.19
N GLY A 41 9.73 -18.34 0.92
CA GLY A 41 10.06 -18.63 2.30
C GLY A 41 10.55 -17.41 3.07
N ARG A 42 11.13 -17.66 4.25
CA ARG A 42 11.49 -16.63 5.25
C ARG A 42 12.46 -15.53 4.82
N ASN A 43 13.14 -15.72 3.68
CA ASN A 43 14.11 -14.76 3.14
C ASN A 43 13.55 -13.98 1.95
N ASP A 44 12.31 -14.25 1.57
CA ASP A 44 11.61 -13.54 0.51
C ASP A 44 10.71 -12.45 1.11
N VAL A 45 10.36 -11.47 0.26
CA VAL A 45 9.55 -10.31 0.64
C VAL A 45 8.36 -10.20 -0.31
N ILE A 46 7.18 -9.90 0.25
CA ILE A 46 5.99 -9.50 -0.50
C ILE A 46 5.77 -8.02 -0.27
N LEU A 47 5.68 -7.23 -1.36
CA LEU A 47 5.30 -5.83 -1.31
C LEU A 47 3.83 -5.70 -1.66
N LYS A 48 3.04 -5.10 -0.77
CA LYS A 48 1.61 -4.88 -1.01
C LYS A 48 1.13 -3.60 -0.33
N GLY A 49 0.73 -2.61 -1.14
CA GLY A 49 0.13 -1.37 -0.65
C GLY A 49 -1.24 -1.57 0.02
N ALA A 50 -1.76 -0.51 0.64
CA ALA A 50 -2.99 -0.51 1.42
C ALA A 50 -4.01 0.55 0.94
N ASN A 51 -5.25 0.45 1.42
CA ASN A 51 -6.29 1.46 1.17
C ASN A 51 -6.43 2.46 2.32
N ALA A 52 -6.06 2.07 3.54
CA ALA A 52 -6.09 2.90 4.72
C ALA A 52 -4.95 2.50 5.66
N ILE A 53 -4.39 3.46 6.39
CA ILE A 53 -3.41 3.21 7.45
C ILE A 53 -3.74 4.03 8.70
N ASN A 54 -3.26 3.55 9.84
CA ASN A 54 -3.11 4.34 11.07
C ASN A 54 -1.62 4.26 11.42
N TYR A 55 -0.90 5.35 11.16
CA TYR A 55 0.56 5.34 11.26
C TYR A 55 1.01 5.21 12.72
N ALA A 56 0.33 5.91 13.64
CA ALA A 56 0.61 5.89 15.07
C ALA A 56 0.52 4.47 15.66
N GLU A 57 -0.47 3.69 15.24
CA GLU A 57 -0.66 2.29 15.68
C GLU A 57 0.07 1.27 14.79
N ARG A 58 0.72 1.74 13.72
CA ARG A 58 1.43 0.91 12.74
C ARG A 58 0.53 -0.14 12.09
N LEU A 59 -0.72 0.25 11.80
CA LEU A 59 -1.73 -0.60 11.18
C LEU A 59 -1.98 -0.22 9.72
N ALA A 60 -2.27 -1.24 8.89
CA ALA A 60 -2.68 -1.06 7.51
C ALA A 60 -3.90 -1.93 7.20
N ALA A 61 -4.79 -1.41 6.36
CA ALA A 61 -6.03 -2.06 5.99
C ALA A 61 -6.31 -2.01 4.49
N LEU A 62 -6.99 -3.04 3.99
CA LEU A 62 -7.41 -3.17 2.61
C LEU A 62 -8.91 -3.33 2.50
N LEU A 63 -9.47 -2.75 1.44
CA LEU A 63 -10.85 -2.99 1.07
C LEU A 63 -10.95 -4.33 0.33
N ILE A 64 -11.82 -5.21 0.81
CA ILE A 64 -12.02 -6.56 0.29
C ILE A 64 -13.36 -6.63 -0.44
N GLY A 65 -13.30 -6.67 -1.77
CA GLY A 65 -14.47 -6.89 -2.62
C GLY A 65 -14.56 -8.30 -3.23
N HIS A 66 -13.50 -9.11 -3.12
CA HIS A 66 -13.46 -10.46 -3.70
C HIS A 66 -13.81 -11.51 -2.62
N PRO A 67 -14.65 -12.52 -2.92
CA PRO A 67 -15.15 -13.48 -1.92
C PRO A 67 -14.06 -14.33 -1.24
N THR A 68 -12.85 -14.36 -1.79
CA THR A 68 -11.70 -15.10 -1.24
C THR A 68 -10.63 -14.18 -0.61
N GLY A 69 -10.94 -12.91 -0.34
CA GLY A 69 -9.96 -11.96 0.23
C GLY A 69 -9.05 -11.29 -0.81
N GLY A 70 -9.27 -11.54 -2.10
CA GLY A 70 -8.47 -10.97 -3.19
C GLY A 70 -7.01 -11.39 -3.14
N THR A 71 -6.10 -10.52 -3.62
CA THR A 71 -4.66 -10.80 -3.64
C THR A 71 -4.11 -11.13 -2.25
N VAL A 72 -4.51 -10.39 -1.21
CA VAL A 72 -4.04 -10.66 0.17
C VAL A 72 -4.52 -12.00 0.69
N GLY A 73 -5.78 -12.35 0.42
CA GLY A 73 -6.30 -13.69 0.73
C GLY A 73 -5.48 -14.81 0.07
N ALA A 74 -4.95 -14.57 -1.14
CA ALA A 74 -4.17 -15.56 -1.87
C ALA A 74 -2.78 -15.85 -1.26
N PHE A 75 -2.14 -14.87 -0.59
CA PHE A 75 -0.78 -15.06 -0.07
C PHE A 75 -0.68 -15.09 1.46
N MET A 76 -1.61 -14.51 2.20
CA MET A 76 -1.43 -14.25 3.64
C MET A 76 -1.22 -15.53 4.47
N GLY A 77 -1.95 -16.61 4.16
CA GLY A 77 -1.76 -17.90 4.84
C GLY A 77 -0.37 -18.50 4.61
N ALA A 78 0.15 -18.39 3.38
CA ALA A 78 1.51 -18.81 3.06
C ALA A 78 2.55 -17.89 3.74
N ALA A 79 2.32 -16.59 3.74
CA ALA A 79 3.21 -15.62 4.39
C ALA A 79 3.38 -15.91 5.88
N ILE A 80 2.27 -16.12 6.60
CA ILE A 80 2.29 -16.45 8.03
C ILE A 80 2.97 -17.80 8.27
N SER A 81 2.55 -18.86 7.58
CA SER A 81 3.06 -20.22 7.82
C SER A 81 4.55 -20.38 7.49
N ARG A 82 5.04 -19.66 6.49
CA ARG A 82 6.42 -19.73 5.99
C ARG A 82 7.29 -18.58 6.48
N ARG A 83 6.74 -17.68 7.29
CA ARG A 83 7.42 -16.49 7.85
C ARG A 83 7.98 -15.58 6.76
N ILE A 84 7.25 -15.43 5.65
CA ILE A 84 7.59 -14.49 4.57
C ILE A 84 7.32 -13.09 5.09
N ARG A 85 8.26 -12.16 4.87
CA ARG A 85 8.08 -10.77 5.28
C ARG A 85 7.10 -10.09 4.33
N VAL A 86 6.08 -9.43 4.89
CA VAL A 86 5.14 -8.61 4.12
C VAL A 86 5.44 -7.16 4.49
N ILE A 87 5.76 -6.35 3.49
CA ILE A 87 5.98 -4.91 3.65
C ILE A 87 4.88 -4.19 2.87
N THR A 88 4.31 -3.17 3.49
CA THR A 88 3.27 -2.33 2.89
C THR A 88 3.85 -0.97 2.56
N PRO A 89 4.41 -0.79 1.34
CA PRO A 89 4.71 0.52 0.81
C PRO A 89 3.39 1.26 0.55
N VAL A 90 3.21 2.39 1.21
CA VAL A 90 1.97 3.18 1.11
C VAL A 90 2.26 4.60 1.56
N GLY A 91 1.72 5.57 0.83
CA GLY A 91 1.90 6.96 1.22
C GLY A 91 1.00 7.37 2.39
N LEU A 92 1.43 8.39 3.12
CA LEU A 92 0.68 8.97 4.23
C LEU A 92 -0.65 9.60 3.81
N GLU A 93 -0.90 9.81 2.52
CA GLU A 93 -2.21 10.27 2.03
C GLU A 93 -3.33 9.24 2.27
N LYS A 94 -2.97 7.99 2.58
CA LYS A 94 -3.89 6.93 3.00
C LYS A 94 -4.15 6.89 4.50
N GLU A 95 -3.58 7.80 5.29
CA GLU A 95 -3.87 7.85 6.72
C GLU A 95 -5.32 8.27 6.97
N VAL A 96 -6.01 7.51 7.82
CA VAL A 96 -7.42 7.76 8.17
C VAL A 96 -7.58 8.05 9.65
N PRO A 97 -8.45 8.99 10.06
CA PRO A 97 -8.68 9.32 11.45
C PRO A 97 -9.68 8.34 12.10
N ALA A 98 -9.40 7.03 12.02
CA ALA A 98 -10.25 5.98 12.54
C ALA A 98 -9.43 4.88 13.24
N ASP A 99 -10.04 4.25 14.25
CA ASP A 99 -9.56 2.95 14.75
C ASP A 99 -9.84 1.90 13.67
N LEU A 100 -8.77 1.37 13.09
CA LEU A 100 -8.89 0.42 11.98
C LEU A 100 -9.42 -0.94 12.42
N LEU A 101 -9.16 -1.35 13.67
CA LEU A 101 -9.64 -2.62 14.20
C LEU A 101 -11.14 -2.55 14.49
N GLU A 102 -11.61 -1.45 15.08
CA GLU A 102 -13.04 -1.20 15.28
C GLU A 102 -13.76 -1.12 13.94
N ALA A 103 -13.24 -0.32 13.00
CA ALA A 103 -13.82 -0.19 11.67
C ALA A 103 -13.88 -1.54 10.93
N ALA A 104 -12.86 -2.38 11.06
CA ALA A 104 -12.85 -3.72 10.46
C ALA A 104 -13.86 -4.66 11.12
N SER A 105 -14.03 -4.57 12.44
CA SER A 105 -15.04 -5.34 13.17
C SER A 105 -16.45 -4.98 12.68
N ILE A 106 -16.77 -3.69 12.60
CA ILE A 106 -18.07 -3.20 12.12
C ILE A 106 -18.27 -3.61 10.66
N ALA A 107 -17.26 -3.43 9.80
CA ALA A 107 -17.35 -3.79 8.39
C ALA A 107 -17.53 -5.30 8.15
N ALA A 108 -17.17 -6.15 9.11
CA ALA A 108 -17.37 -7.60 9.07
C ALA A 108 -18.73 -8.04 9.64
N ASP A 109 -19.43 -7.17 10.37
CA ASP A 109 -20.72 -7.48 10.98
C ASP A 109 -21.84 -7.46 9.93
N PRO A 110 -22.56 -8.58 9.70
CA PRO A 110 -23.61 -8.67 8.69
C PRO A 110 -24.89 -7.88 9.04
N ASP A 111 -25.07 -7.51 10.31
CA ASP A 111 -26.23 -6.76 10.80
C ASP A 111 -25.95 -5.25 10.80
N GLU A 112 -24.69 -4.82 10.95
CA GLU A 112 -24.30 -3.41 10.89
C GLU A 112 -23.88 -2.95 9.49
N ALA A 113 -23.04 -3.71 8.79
CA ALA A 113 -22.50 -3.31 7.49
C ALA A 113 -23.48 -3.62 6.35
N PRO A 114 -23.81 -2.64 5.48
CA PRO A 114 -24.60 -2.92 4.29
C PRO A 114 -23.92 -3.97 3.40
N LYS A 115 -24.68 -4.94 2.88
CA LYS A 115 -24.18 -6.00 1.96
C LYS A 115 -23.42 -5.47 0.73
N ALA A 116 -23.62 -4.21 0.36
CA ALA A 116 -22.94 -3.57 -0.77
C ALA A 116 -21.59 -2.94 -0.39
N SER A 117 -21.27 -2.80 0.90
CA SER A 117 -19.99 -2.29 1.37
C SER A 117 -18.89 -3.32 1.11
N PRO A 118 -17.70 -2.91 0.65
CA PRO A 118 -16.53 -3.79 0.73
C PRO A 118 -16.25 -4.13 2.20
N GLY A 119 -15.72 -5.33 2.45
CA GLY A 119 -15.13 -5.65 3.74
C GLY A 119 -13.87 -4.81 3.97
N LEU A 120 -13.45 -4.69 5.22
CA LEU A 120 -12.19 -4.07 5.60
C LEU A 120 -11.33 -5.11 6.32
N TRP A 121 -10.10 -5.31 5.84
CA TRP A 121 -9.18 -6.27 6.46
C TRP A 121 -7.91 -5.57 6.92
N VAL A 122 -7.75 -5.45 8.24
CA VAL A 122 -6.48 -5.13 8.89
C VAL A 122 -5.61 -6.38 8.90
N PHE A 123 -4.44 -6.31 8.28
CA PHE A 123 -3.60 -7.49 8.05
C PHE A 123 -2.19 -7.33 8.64
N PRO A 124 -1.55 -8.43 9.07
CA PRO A 124 -0.17 -8.37 9.57
C PRO A 124 0.79 -7.95 8.45
N THR A 125 1.47 -6.83 8.66
CA THR A 125 2.44 -6.27 7.70
C THR A 125 3.39 -5.31 8.40
N GLU A 126 4.51 -5.04 7.75
CA GLU A 126 5.41 -3.95 8.11
C GLU A 126 5.06 -2.72 7.27
N LEU A 127 4.57 -1.67 7.93
CA LEU A 127 4.23 -0.42 7.26
C LEU A 127 5.50 0.33 6.82
N PHE A 128 5.53 0.82 5.59
CA PHE A 128 6.65 1.58 5.03
C PHE A 128 6.10 2.79 4.28
N THR A 129 6.24 3.98 4.86
CA THR A 129 5.76 5.24 4.28
C THR A 129 6.91 6.12 3.80
N GLU A 130 6.60 7.33 3.33
CA GLU A 130 7.60 8.33 2.98
C GLU A 130 8.51 8.67 4.17
N VAL A 131 8.01 8.58 5.41
CA VAL A 131 8.83 8.81 6.63
C VAL A 131 9.96 7.79 6.73
N GLU A 132 9.62 6.51 6.54
CA GLU A 132 10.64 5.44 6.50
C GLU A 132 11.54 5.57 5.28
N ALA A 133 11.01 6.03 4.13
CA ALA A 133 11.78 6.20 2.90
C ALA A 133 12.85 7.29 3.03
N PHE A 134 12.52 8.47 3.57
CA PHE A 134 13.50 9.54 3.81
C PHE A 134 14.62 9.06 4.73
N ALA A 135 14.27 8.41 5.85
CA ALA A 135 15.27 7.91 6.78
C ALA A 135 16.16 6.82 6.13
N LEU A 136 15.58 5.91 5.34
CA LEU A 136 16.33 4.82 4.73
C LEU A 136 17.23 5.28 3.58
N LEU A 137 16.76 6.21 2.75
CA LEU A 137 17.43 6.57 1.51
C LEU A 137 18.42 7.72 1.68
N THR A 138 18.19 8.62 2.63
CA THR A 138 18.99 9.85 2.78
C THR A 138 19.35 10.19 4.23
N ASP A 139 19.11 9.28 5.19
CA ASP A 139 19.35 9.48 6.64
C ASP A 139 18.63 10.70 7.26
N VAL A 140 17.60 11.23 6.59
CA VAL A 140 16.83 12.40 7.05
C VAL A 140 15.60 11.97 7.84
N ALA A 141 15.36 12.62 8.98
CA ALA A 141 14.10 12.50 9.69
C ALA A 141 13.03 13.40 9.05
N ALA A 142 11.85 12.83 8.83
CA ALA A 142 10.73 13.51 8.18
C ALA A 142 9.49 13.53 9.10
N ILE A 143 8.87 14.70 9.25
CA ILE A 143 7.64 14.89 10.02
C ILE A 143 6.56 15.42 9.08
N PRO A 144 5.42 14.73 8.88
CA PRO A 144 4.31 15.28 8.12
C PRO A 144 3.72 16.48 8.86
N VAL A 145 3.59 17.62 8.18
CA VAL A 145 3.11 18.90 8.76
C VAL A 145 1.88 19.48 8.06
N ALA A 146 1.55 18.99 6.86
CA ALA A 146 0.28 19.29 6.19
C ALA A 146 -0.06 18.17 5.20
N ALA A 147 -1.34 18.05 4.86
CA ALA A 147 -1.84 17.11 3.87
C ALA A 147 -2.94 17.75 3.03
N GLY A 148 -3.05 17.31 1.78
CA GLY A 148 -3.97 17.86 0.81
C GLY A 148 -3.47 19.16 0.18
N GLY A 149 -3.90 19.38 -1.05
CA GLY A 149 -3.55 20.54 -1.86
C GLY A 149 -4.61 20.78 -2.91
N ILE A 150 -4.31 21.67 -3.86
CA ILE A 150 -5.17 21.97 -5.01
C ILE A 150 -4.35 21.91 -6.29
N ALA A 151 -5.03 21.84 -7.44
CA ALA A 151 -4.40 21.89 -8.76
C ALA A 151 -3.43 20.72 -9.03
N GLY A 152 -3.85 19.50 -8.69
CA GLY A 152 -3.07 18.27 -8.90
C GLY A 152 -2.31 17.79 -7.66
N ALA A 153 -2.37 18.54 -6.55
CA ALA A 153 -1.73 18.20 -5.29
C ALA A 153 -2.71 17.63 -4.23
N GLU A 154 -3.91 17.19 -4.63
CA GLU A 154 -5.00 16.80 -3.71
C GLU A 154 -4.63 15.63 -2.79
N GLY A 155 -3.73 14.74 -3.22
CA GLY A 155 -3.19 13.63 -2.42
C GLY A 155 -1.79 13.87 -1.85
N SER A 156 -1.29 15.12 -1.87
CA SER A 156 0.06 15.41 -1.38
C SER A 156 0.15 15.47 0.14
N VAL A 157 1.33 15.13 0.65
CA VAL A 157 1.74 15.35 2.05
C VAL A 157 2.96 16.27 2.06
N ARG A 158 2.98 17.22 2.97
CA ARG A 158 4.10 18.14 3.20
C ARG A 158 4.88 17.68 4.41
N PHE A 159 6.20 17.60 4.25
CA PHE A 159 7.11 17.16 5.29
C PHE A 159 7.99 18.31 5.75
N LEU A 160 8.23 18.37 7.06
CA LEU A 160 9.37 19.06 7.65
C LEU A 160 10.52 18.05 7.73
N LEU A 161 11.62 18.36 7.09
CA LEU A 161 12.83 17.55 7.09
C LEU A 161 13.84 18.09 8.11
N THR A 162 14.49 17.18 8.83
CA THR A 162 15.55 17.51 9.79
C THR A 162 16.69 16.51 9.68
N GLY A 163 17.91 17.00 9.56
CA GLY A 163 19.13 16.22 9.36
C GLY A 163 20.31 17.17 9.14
N ASP A 164 21.46 16.63 8.75
CA ASP A 164 22.61 17.42 8.33
C ASP A 164 22.32 18.09 6.97
N GLU A 165 23.03 19.19 6.66
CA GLU A 165 22.77 20.00 5.46
C GLU A 165 22.93 19.17 4.17
N GLU A 166 23.98 18.35 4.09
CA GLU A 166 24.25 17.48 2.94
C GLU A 166 23.13 16.44 2.72
N ASP A 167 22.64 15.82 3.80
CA ASP A 167 21.56 14.82 3.76
C ASP A 167 20.22 15.44 3.35
N ILE A 168 19.94 16.67 3.81
CA ILE A 168 18.75 17.42 3.40
C ILE A 168 18.83 17.79 1.92
N GLU A 169 19.99 18.23 1.43
CA GLU A 169 20.18 18.50 -0.01
C GLU A 169 19.96 17.24 -0.85
N GLU A 170 20.46 16.08 -0.41
CA GLU A 170 20.22 14.79 -1.07
C GLU A 170 18.72 14.43 -1.08
N ALA A 171 18.02 14.60 0.05
CA ALA A 171 16.58 14.36 0.14
C ALA A 171 15.77 15.24 -0.82
N LEU A 172 16.13 16.52 -0.94
CA LEU A 172 15.45 17.44 -1.86
C LEU A 172 15.72 17.06 -3.32
N ALA A 173 16.96 16.71 -3.67
CA ALA A 173 17.32 16.27 -5.01
C ALA A 173 16.57 15.00 -5.42
N LEU A 174 16.46 14.02 -4.51
CA LEU A 174 15.68 12.80 -4.72
C LEU A 174 14.20 13.11 -4.99
N VAL A 175 13.60 14.01 -4.21
CA VAL A 175 12.19 14.42 -4.41
C VAL A 175 12.00 15.10 -5.76
N GLU A 176 12.94 15.94 -6.19
CA GLU A 176 12.88 16.57 -7.52
C GLU A 176 13.04 15.57 -8.66
N GLU A 177 13.88 14.54 -8.51
CA GLU A 177 14.07 13.49 -9.51
C GLU A 177 12.78 12.70 -9.76
N ILE A 178 12.06 12.34 -8.70
CA ILE A 178 10.80 11.58 -8.79
C ILE A 178 9.59 12.47 -9.10
N ALA A 179 9.70 13.79 -8.91
CA ALA A 179 8.60 14.70 -9.18
C ALA A 179 8.27 14.74 -10.68
N GLY A 180 7.02 14.42 -11.01
CA GLY A 180 6.56 14.39 -12.40
C GLY A 180 6.68 13.03 -13.09
N GLU A 181 6.94 11.96 -12.33
CA GLU A 181 6.71 10.60 -12.81
C GLU A 181 5.32 10.46 -13.47
N PRO A 182 5.22 9.67 -14.55
CA PRO A 182 3.96 9.49 -15.25
C PRO A 182 2.92 8.83 -14.32
N PRO A 183 1.62 9.12 -14.51
CA PRO A 183 0.57 8.45 -13.77
C PRO A 183 0.68 6.92 -13.86
N PHE A 184 0.47 6.24 -12.74
CA PHE A 184 0.60 4.77 -12.62
C PHE A 184 -0.19 3.98 -13.67
N VAL A 185 -1.35 4.50 -14.08
CA VAL A 185 -2.11 4.01 -15.23
C VAL A 185 -2.70 5.20 -15.98
N SER A 186 -2.33 5.32 -17.26
CA SER A 186 -2.87 6.28 -18.23
C SER A 186 -3.77 5.59 -19.26
#